data_AF-A0A943N826-F1
#
_entry.id   AF-A0A943N826-F1
#
_cell.length_a   1.000
_cell.length_b   1.000
_cell.length_c   1.000
_cell.angle_alpha   90.00
_cell.angle_beta   90.00
_cell.angle_gamma   90.00
#
_symmetry.space_group_name_H-M   'P 1'
#
loop_
_entity.id
_entity.type
_entity.pdbx_description
1 polymer ?
#
loop_
_entity_poly.entity_id
_entity_poly.type
_entity_poly.pdbx_seq_one_letter_code
_entity_poly.pdbx_strand_id
1 'polypeptide(L)'
;MPYCTNCGAQYDDGAKFCPTCGATTGETAQQSTYTNPTQPVQQPVQTDNSKTMAILAVVFPILFFLPIVTNPKTEFGTFWANQALLLLLLSVVASITAGIVIGILIWVFQVVLWIMALVSVCKGEMKRLPLIGTIDIIK
;
A
#
# COMPACT_ATOMS: atom_id res chain seq x y z
N MET A 1 7.21 -35.73 43.08
CA MET A 1 5.82 -35.90 43.57
C MET A 1 5.13 -34.56 43.79
N PRO A 2 4.61 -33.95 42.71
CA PRO A 2 3.75 -32.78 42.76
C PRO A 2 2.39 -33.08 43.41
N TYR A 3 1.75 -32.04 43.93
CA TYR A 3 0.41 -32.10 44.53
C TYR A 3 -0.57 -31.26 43.69
N CYS A 4 -1.81 -31.73 43.59
CA CYS A 4 -2.85 -31.02 42.85
C CYS A 4 -3.26 -29.76 43.61
N THR A 5 -3.20 -28.60 42.97
CA THR A 5 -3.61 -27.31 43.56
C THR A 5 -5.11 -27.21 43.82
N ASN A 6 -5.91 -28.07 43.17
CA ASN A 6 -7.36 -28.05 43.28
C ASN A 6 -7.89 -28.96 44.40
N CYS A 7 -7.33 -30.17 44.59
CA CYS A 7 -7.84 -31.13 45.58
C CYS A 7 -6.80 -31.62 46.62
N GLY A 8 -5.53 -31.22 46.50
CA GLY A 8 -4.47 -31.59 47.43
C GLY A 8 -3.92 -33.02 47.29
N ALA A 9 -4.47 -33.83 46.38
CA ALA A 9 -3.96 -35.20 46.13
C ALA A 9 -2.56 -35.16 45.47
N GLN A 10 -1.69 -36.09 45.87
CA GLN A 10 -0.39 -36.29 45.23
C GLN A 10 -0.53 -37.10 43.94
N TYR A 11 0.30 -36.80 42.95
CA TYR A 11 0.35 -37.52 41.68
C TYR A 11 1.79 -37.64 41.17
N ASP A 12 1.98 -38.60 40.26
CA ASP A 12 3.29 -38.90 39.68
C ASP A 12 3.73 -37.83 38.67
N ASP A 13 5.05 -37.63 38.57
CA ASP A 13 5.67 -36.67 37.68
C ASP A 13 5.32 -37.00 36.21
N GLY A 14 4.51 -36.13 35.57
CA GLY A 14 4.09 -36.26 34.17
C GLY A 14 2.59 -36.49 33.92
N ALA A 15 1.75 -36.56 34.97
CA ALA A 15 0.29 -36.61 34.77
C ALA A 15 -0.23 -35.30 34.18
N LYS A 16 -1.04 -35.37 33.12
CA LYS A 16 -1.72 -34.20 32.49
C LYS A 16 -3.00 -33.79 33.21
N PHE A 17 -3.58 -34.72 33.97
CA PHE A 17 -4.81 -34.54 34.74
C PHE A 17 -4.67 -35.27 36.08
N CYS A 18 -5.22 -34.68 37.14
CA CYS A 18 -5.28 -35.26 38.45
C CYS A 18 -6.26 -36.45 38.46
N PRO A 19 -5.83 -37.68 38.81
CA PRO A 19 -6.69 -38.87 38.78
C PRO A 19 -7.83 -38.83 39.81
N THR A 20 -7.68 -38.04 40.88
CA THR A 20 -8.66 -37.98 41.97
C THR A 20 -9.80 -36.99 41.74
N CYS A 21 -9.55 -35.87 41.05
CA CYS A 21 -10.56 -34.82 40.86
C CYS A 21 -10.72 -34.34 39.41
N GLY A 22 -9.88 -34.81 38.48
CA GLY A 22 -9.93 -34.44 37.07
C GLY A 22 -9.33 -33.08 36.72
N ALA A 23 -8.80 -32.32 37.69
CA ALA A 23 -8.18 -31.02 37.42
C ALA A 23 -6.87 -31.16 36.63
N THR A 24 -6.60 -30.25 35.69
CA THR A 24 -5.36 -30.22 34.92
C THR A 24 -4.18 -29.86 35.81
N THR A 25 -3.08 -30.58 35.67
CA THR A 25 -1.91 -30.49 36.54
C THR A 25 -0.78 -29.75 35.82
N GLY A 26 -0.70 -28.43 36.04
CA GLY A 26 0.44 -27.58 35.65
C GLY A 26 0.48 -27.14 34.18
N GLU A 27 0.54 -25.83 33.98
CA GLU A 27 0.43 -25.11 32.70
C GLU A 27 1.48 -25.46 31.63
N THR A 28 0.98 -25.94 30.49
CA THR A 28 1.29 -25.33 29.19
C THR A 28 0.07 -25.53 28.32
N ALA A 29 -0.83 -24.54 28.33
CA ALA A 29 -1.84 -24.42 27.29
C ALA A 29 -1.12 -24.12 25.97
N GLN A 30 -0.69 -25.18 25.27
CA GLN A 30 -0.37 -25.10 23.85
C GLN A 30 -1.67 -24.87 23.10
N GLN A 31 -2.05 -23.59 23.07
CA GLN A 31 -3.02 -23.06 22.14
C GLN A 31 -2.36 -23.08 20.76
N SER A 32 -2.95 -23.86 19.84
CA SER A 32 -2.53 -23.98 18.45
C SER A 32 -2.30 -22.60 17.86
N THR A 33 -1.03 -22.20 17.73
CA THR A 33 -0.66 -20.97 17.05
C THR A 33 -0.56 -21.30 15.57
N TYR A 34 -1.62 -21.00 14.82
CA TYR A 34 -1.48 -20.72 13.40
C TYR A 34 -0.49 -19.55 13.29
N THR A 35 0.67 -19.78 12.68
CA THR A 35 1.67 -18.74 12.37
C THR A 35 1.06 -17.75 11.39
N ASN A 36 0.48 -16.68 11.93
CA ASN A 36 0.22 -15.44 11.21
C ASN A 36 1.55 -14.67 11.16
N PRO A 37 2.01 -14.18 9.99
CA PRO A 37 3.23 -13.39 9.91
C PRO A 37 3.14 -12.18 10.83
N THR A 38 4.18 -12.04 11.65
CA THR A 38 4.39 -11.06 12.72
C THR A 38 3.80 -9.69 12.40
N GLN A 39 2.62 -9.39 12.96
CA GLN A 39 2.16 -8.01 13.10
C GLN A 39 2.97 -7.35 14.23
N PRO A 40 3.58 -6.18 14.00
CA PRO A 40 4.20 -5.41 15.07
C PRO A 40 3.17 -5.07 16.14
N VAL A 41 3.57 -5.24 17.39
CA VAL A 41 2.81 -4.92 18.60
C VAL A 41 2.21 -3.51 18.47
N GLN A 42 0.88 -3.41 18.47
CA GLN A 42 0.18 -2.13 18.53
C GLN A 42 0.51 -1.44 19.87
N GLN A 43 1.47 -0.51 19.85
CA GLN A 43 1.62 0.47 20.93
C GLN A 43 0.46 1.46 20.88
N PRO A 44 -0.10 1.88 22.03
CA PRO A 44 -1.24 2.79 22.07
C PRO A 44 -0.88 4.10 21.37
N VAL A 45 -1.52 4.37 20.25
CA VAL A 45 -1.39 5.63 19.50
C VAL A 45 -1.91 6.75 20.40
N GLN A 46 -1.01 7.43 21.10
CA GLN A 46 -1.34 8.65 21.82
C GLN A 46 -1.44 9.80 20.80
N THR A 47 -2.59 10.48 20.83
CA THR A 47 -2.99 11.68 20.06
C THR A 47 -3.62 11.42 18.67
N ASP A 48 -4.90 11.77 18.50
CA ASP A 48 -5.68 11.73 17.23
C ASP A 48 -4.94 12.37 16.04
N ASN A 49 -4.15 13.41 16.32
CA ASN A 49 -3.37 14.14 15.33
C ASN A 49 -2.34 13.25 14.59
N SER A 50 -1.76 12.24 15.25
CA SER A 50 -0.76 11.36 14.62
C SER A 50 -1.35 10.52 13.47
N LYS A 51 -2.58 10.03 13.64
CA LYS A 51 -3.31 9.27 12.63
C LYS A 51 -3.71 10.16 11.46
N THR A 52 -4.21 11.36 11.75
CA THR A 52 -4.56 12.35 10.72
C THR A 52 -3.36 12.67 9.84
N MET A 53 -2.17 12.82 10.43
CA MET A 53 -0.94 13.13 9.68
C MET A 53 -0.44 11.96 8.85
N ALA A 54 -0.58 10.72 9.34
CA ALA A 54 -0.33 9.51 8.55
C ALA A 54 -1.28 9.38 7.36
N ILE A 55 -2.58 9.64 7.56
CA ILE A 55 -3.58 9.61 6.48
C ILE A 55 -3.24 10.66 5.42
N LEU A 56 -2.93 11.90 5.83
CA LEU A 56 -2.54 12.96 4.91
C LEU A 56 -1.30 12.59 4.08
N ALA A 57 -0.30 11.96 4.71
CA ALA A 57 0.90 11.51 4.02
C ALA A 57 0.61 10.39 3.00
N VAL A 58 -0.33 9.50 3.27
CA VAL A 58 -0.72 8.43 2.34
C VAL A 58 -1.58 8.96 1.18
N VAL A 59 -2.53 9.85 1.46
CA VAL A 59 -3.40 10.47 0.45
C VAL A 59 -2.61 11.42 -0.46
N PHE A 60 -1.65 12.14 0.11
CA PHE A 60 -0.72 13.00 -0.61
C PHE A 60 0.71 12.50 -0.37
N PRO A 61 1.18 11.49 -1.14
CA PRO A 61 2.49 10.85 -0.96
C PRO A 61 3.69 11.79 -0.89
N ILE A 62 3.60 12.99 -1.48
CA ILE A 62 4.63 14.02 -1.38
C ILE A 62 4.87 14.50 0.06
N LEU A 63 3.88 14.33 0.94
CA LEU A 63 3.91 14.66 2.35
C LEU A 63 4.44 13.49 3.21
N PHE A 64 5.20 12.55 2.64
CA PHE A 64 5.71 11.36 3.36
C PHE A 64 6.48 11.67 4.65
N PHE A 65 7.04 12.87 4.79
CA PHE A 65 7.81 13.29 5.96
C PHE A 65 6.94 13.75 7.15
N LEU A 66 5.65 14.06 6.94
CA LEU A 66 4.75 14.54 8.01
C LEU A 66 4.66 13.59 9.23
N PRO A 67 4.53 12.26 9.06
CA PRO A 67 4.48 11.33 10.19
C PRO A 67 5.79 11.30 10.99
N ILE A 68 6.94 11.52 10.35
CA ILE A 68 8.25 11.59 11.01
C ILE A 68 8.40 12.89 11.81
N VAL A 69 7.95 14.03 11.27
CA VAL A 69 8.04 15.32 11.96
C VAL A 69 7.11 15.36 13.18
N THR A 70 5.92 14.77 13.06
CA THR A 70 4.92 14.80 14.13
C THR A 70 5.13 13.73 15.20
N ASN A 71 5.68 12.58 14.83
CA ASN A 71 5.96 11.48 15.76
C ASN A 71 7.39 10.97 15.57
N PRO A 72 8.40 11.80 15.86
CA PRO A 72 9.79 11.47 15.61
C PRO A 72 10.19 10.20 16.37
N LYS A 73 10.85 9.27 15.67
CA LYS A 73 11.39 8.00 16.19
C LYS A 73 10.35 6.97 16.66
N THR A 74 9.06 7.14 16.31
CA THR A 74 8.06 6.08 16.54
C THR A 74 8.06 5.06 15.40
N GLU A 75 7.79 3.79 15.72
CA GLU A 75 7.60 2.74 14.71
C GLU A 75 6.42 3.08 13.78
N PHE A 76 5.34 3.66 14.33
CA PHE A 76 4.17 4.11 13.57
C PHE A 76 4.50 5.20 12.53
N GLY A 77 5.16 6.28 12.96
CA GLY A 77 5.52 7.39 12.07
C GLY A 77 6.48 6.94 10.97
N THR A 78 7.47 6.11 11.30
CA THR A 78 8.43 5.57 10.33
C THR A 78 7.76 4.64 9.32
N PHE A 79 6.86 3.76 9.78
CA PHE A 79 6.11 2.85 8.90
C PHE A 79 5.28 3.61 7.86
N TRP A 80 4.45 4.57 8.30
CA TRP A 80 3.58 5.31 7.39
C TRP A 80 4.34 6.31 6.51
N ALA A 81 5.45 6.87 6.99
CA ALA A 81 6.34 7.66 6.15
C ALA A 81 6.96 6.81 5.02
N ASN A 82 7.44 5.60 5.32
CA ASN A 82 7.95 4.68 4.31
C ASN A 82 6.84 4.26 3.32
N GLN A 83 5.63 4.00 3.81
CA GLN A 83 4.49 3.64 2.95
C GLN A 83 4.10 4.77 2.00
N ALA A 84 4.05 6.02 2.48
CA ALA A 84 3.81 7.20 1.66
C ALA A 84 4.94 7.41 0.64
N LEU A 85 6.20 7.25 1.05
CA LEU A 85 7.35 7.37 0.15
C LEU A 85 7.31 6.32 -0.97
N LEU A 86 6.95 5.06 -0.67
CA LEU A 86 6.79 4.01 -1.67
C LEU A 86 5.69 4.35 -2.68
N LEU A 87 4.54 4.84 -2.21
CA LEU A 87 3.46 5.29 -3.10
C LEU A 87 3.90 6.46 -3.99
N LEU A 88 4.69 7.39 -3.46
CA LEU A 88 5.25 8.50 -4.23
C LEU A 88 6.16 7.98 -5.34
N LEU A 89 7.11 7.12 -5.02
CA LEU A 89 8.03 6.54 -6.00
C LEU A 89 7.29 5.75 -7.07
N LEU A 90 6.31 4.92 -6.68
CA LEU A 90 5.45 4.19 -7.62
C LEU A 90 4.71 5.15 -8.55
N SER A 91 4.18 6.26 -8.03
CA SER A 91 3.46 7.26 -8.83
C SER A 91 4.36 7.94 -9.87
N VAL A 92 5.62 8.24 -9.51
CA VAL A 92 6.59 8.84 -10.42
C VAL A 92 6.94 7.87 -11.54
N VAL A 93 7.26 6.62 -11.21
CA VAL A 93 7.57 5.60 -12.23
C VAL A 93 6.37 5.35 -13.14
N ALA A 94 5.17 5.24 -12.59
CA ALA A 94 3.95 5.04 -13.35
C ALA A 94 3.65 6.22 -14.29
N SER A 95 3.80 7.46 -13.82
CA SER A 95 3.55 8.65 -14.63
C SER A 95 4.52 8.81 -15.79
N ILE A 96 5.81 8.54 -15.58
CA ILE A 96 6.82 8.55 -16.65
C ILE A 96 6.49 7.47 -17.69
N THR A 97 6.21 6.25 -17.23
CA THR A 97 5.89 5.12 -18.11
C THR A 97 4.63 5.39 -18.93
N ALA A 98 3.56 5.85 -18.28
CA ALA A 98 2.31 6.21 -18.95
C ALA A 98 2.50 7.39 -19.92
N GLY A 99 3.27 8.42 -19.52
CA GLY A 99 3.58 9.58 -20.34
C GLY A 99 4.33 9.22 -21.62
N ILE A 100 5.28 8.28 -21.55
CA ILE A 100 5.99 7.77 -22.73
C ILE A 100 5.03 7.06 -23.67
N VAL A 101 4.21 6.13 -23.16
CA VAL A 101 3.26 5.37 -23.99
C VAL A 101 2.24 6.30 -24.66
N ILE A 102 1.59 7.18 -23.89
CA ILE A 102 0.62 8.14 -24.40
C ILE A 102 1.30 9.11 -25.39
N GLY A 103 2.52 9.56 -25.08
CA GLY A 103 3.31 10.44 -25.93
C GLY A 103 3.60 9.81 -27.29
N ILE A 104 3.99 8.53 -27.33
CA ILE A 104 4.21 7.80 -28.58
C ILE A 104 2.91 7.71 -29.40
N LEU A 105 1.78 7.38 -28.76
CA LEU A 105 0.49 7.29 -29.45
C LEU A 105 0.07 8.63 -30.09
N ILE A 106 0.20 9.72 -29.34
CA ILE A 106 -0.10 11.08 -29.83
C ILE A 106 0.86 11.45 -30.98
N TRP A 107 2.15 11.13 -30.84
CA TRP A 107 3.14 11.44 -31.87
C TRP A 107 2.86 10.68 -33.17
N VAL A 108 2.56 9.38 -33.10
CA VAL A 108 2.19 8.58 -34.28
C VAL A 108 0.95 9.14 -34.95
N PHE A 109 -0.09 9.48 -34.18
CA PHE A 109 -1.31 10.08 -34.71
C PHE A 109 -1.02 11.41 -35.43
N GLN A 110 -0.18 12.27 -34.86
CA GLN A 110 0.22 13.53 -35.49
C GLN A 110 1.02 13.33 -36.78
N VAL A 111 1.92 12.35 -36.82
CA VAL A 111 2.67 12.01 -38.04
C VAL A 111 1.72 11.54 -39.14
N VAL A 112 0.72 10.72 -38.81
CA VAL A 112 -0.31 10.26 -39.78
C VAL A 112 -1.10 11.44 -40.34
N LEU A 113 -1.56 12.36 -39.49
CA LEU A 113 -2.23 13.59 -39.92
C LEU A 113 -1.34 14.45 -40.82
N TRP A 114 -0.07 14.61 -40.46
CA TRP A 114 0.91 15.37 -41.23
C TRP A 114 1.17 14.77 -42.62
N ILE A 115 1.29 13.44 -42.73
CA ILE A 115 1.43 12.75 -44.02
C ILE A 115 0.19 12.93 -44.89
N MET A 116 -1.02 12.79 -44.32
CA MET A 116 -2.27 13.01 -45.07
C MET A 116 -2.39 14.45 -45.57
N ALA A 117 -1.95 15.43 -44.77
CA ALA A 117 -1.88 16.83 -45.18
C ALA A 117 -0.91 17.01 -46.36
N LEU A 118 0.31 16.46 -46.24
CA LEU A 118 1.34 16.54 -47.27
C LEU A 118 0.85 15.95 -48.60
N VAL A 119 0.23 14.76 -48.56
CA VAL A 119 -0.35 14.11 -49.75
C VAL A 119 -1.43 14.99 -50.39
N SER A 120 -2.27 15.65 -49.59
CA SER A 120 -3.33 16.53 -50.10
C SER A 120 -2.74 17.77 -50.78
N VAL A 121 -1.68 18.35 -50.21
CA VAL A 121 -0.92 19.46 -50.81
C VAL A 121 -0.26 19.04 -52.12
N CYS A 122 0.44 17.89 -52.14
CA CYS A 122 1.08 17.38 -53.36
C CYS A 122 0.08 17.08 -54.49
N LYS A 123 -1.17 16.74 -54.16
CA LYS A 123 -2.25 16.53 -55.12
C LYS A 123 -2.99 17.81 -55.52
N GLY A 124 -2.77 18.92 -54.81
CA GLY A 124 -3.54 20.16 -55.00
C GLY A 124 -4.99 20.07 -54.53
N GLU A 125 -5.33 19.08 -53.71
CA GLU A 125 -6.70 18.89 -53.19
C GLU A 125 -6.88 19.62 -51.85
N MET A 126 -7.95 20.39 -51.71
CA MET A 126 -8.33 21.04 -50.44
C MET A 126 -9.03 20.06 -49.49
N LYS A 127 -8.39 18.94 -49.20
CA LYS A 127 -8.94 17.90 -48.32
C LYS A 127 -8.70 18.27 -46.85
N ARG A 128 -9.80 18.47 -46.11
CA ARG A 128 -9.77 18.74 -44.67
C ARG A 128 -9.25 17.51 -43.90
N LEU A 129 -8.36 17.74 -42.93
CA LEU A 129 -7.83 16.65 -42.09
C LEU A 129 -8.93 16.08 -41.18
N PRO A 130 -8.92 14.77 -40.90
CA PRO A 130 -9.83 14.19 -39.92
C PRO A 130 -9.61 14.82 -38.54
N LEU A 131 -10.71 15.04 -37.81
CA LEU A 131 -10.81 15.65 -36.48
C LEU A 131 -10.46 17.15 -36.37
N ILE A 132 -9.43 17.64 -37.07
CA ILE A 132 -8.97 19.06 -36.98
C ILE A 132 -9.50 19.92 -38.13
N GLY A 133 -9.80 19.32 -39.27
CA GLY A 133 -10.21 20.05 -40.46
C GLY A 133 -11.57 20.75 -40.37
N THR A 134 -12.32 20.60 -39.28
CA THR A 134 -13.59 21.31 -39.03
C THR A 134 -13.42 22.65 -38.33
N ILE A 135 -12.22 22.98 -37.84
CA ILE A 135 -11.94 24.21 -37.09
C ILE A 135 -11.27 25.23 -38.02
N ASP A 136 -11.98 26.31 -38.35
CA ASP A 136 -11.44 27.43 -39.15
C ASP A 136 -11.06 28.59 -38.21
N ILE A 137 -9.76 28.81 -37.99
CA ILE A 137 -9.23 29.85 -37.09
C ILE A 137 -9.11 31.21 -37.80
N ILE A 138 -8.75 31.20 -39.08
CA ILE A 138 -8.57 32.40 -39.91
C ILE A 138 -9.64 32.38 -41.01
N LYS A 139 -10.31 33.52 -41.19
CA LYS A 139 -11.33 33.76 -42.23
C LYS A 139 -10.81 34.71 -43.29
#